data_AF-A0A2N0AMU3-F1
#
_entry.id   AF-A0A2N0AMU3-F1
#
_cell.length_a   1.000
_cell.length_b   1.000
_cell.length_c   1.000
_cell.angle_alpha   90.00
_cell.angle_beta   90.00
_cell.angle_gamma   90.00
#
_symmetry.space_group_name_H-M   'P 1'
#
loop_
_entity.id
_entity.type
_entity.pdbx_description
1 polymer ?
#
loop_
_entity_poly.entity_id
_entity_poly.type
_entity_poly.pdbx_seq_one_letter_code
_entity_poly.pdbx_strand_id
1 'polypeptide(L)'
;MIKYQIAILFIISFGLHANPILEDSAEDILRSTRLSRIPSVIVSLEERAIVKMESNDLLSAREDLKKAIQLKHAIGMKESEGNASLLLQISKLESRLGNRCEANQYSHLAKRIALRIGVNLGAVAFERPVVPDNRKPDGCVEVSWLKE
;
A
#
# COMPACT_ATOMS: atom_id res chain seq x y z
N MET A 1 3.08 47.23 -5.57
CA MET A 1 3.29 45.90 -6.19
C MET A 1 4.08 44.90 -5.33
N ILE A 2 4.41 45.18 -4.07
CA ILE A 2 5.21 44.27 -3.20
C ILE A 2 4.33 43.31 -2.35
N LYS A 3 3.06 43.67 -2.08
CA LYS A 3 2.19 42.91 -1.16
C LYS A 3 1.76 41.53 -1.69
N TYR A 4 1.67 41.35 -3.00
CA TYR A 4 1.22 40.07 -3.60
C TYR A 4 2.33 39.00 -3.67
N GLN A 5 3.60 39.38 -3.56
CA GLN A 5 4.71 38.42 -3.66
C GLN A 5 4.93 37.63 -2.35
N ILE A 6 4.58 38.23 -1.21
CA ILE A 6 4.70 37.57 0.11
C ILE A 6 3.68 36.43 0.25
N ALA A 7 2.49 36.58 -0.33
CA ALA A 7 1.44 35.55 -0.28
C ALA A 7 1.82 34.27 -1.06
N ILE A 8 2.59 34.40 -2.14
CA ILE A 8 3.01 33.25 -2.97
C ILE A 8 4.11 32.44 -2.26
N LEU A 9 5.02 33.09 -1.54
CA LEU A 9 6.10 32.41 -0.80
C LEU A 9 5.58 31.57 0.39
N PHE A 10 4.50 32.00 1.05
CA PHE A 10 3.91 31.23 2.14
C PHE A 10 3.25 29.93 1.68
N ILE A 11 2.63 29.91 0.49
CA ILE A 11 1.95 28.71 -0.02
C ILE A 11 2.97 27.63 -0.42
N ILE A 12 4.13 28.01 -0.94
CA ILE A 12 5.17 27.08 -1.38
C ILE A 12 5.91 26.46 -0.18
N SER A 13 5.94 27.14 0.98
CA SER A 13 6.72 26.72 2.14
C SER A 13 6.15 25.52 2.91
N PHE A 14 4.84 25.23 2.77
CA PHE A 14 4.22 24.09 3.46
C PHE A 14 4.25 22.78 2.66
N GLY A 15 4.69 22.81 1.39
CA GLY A 15 4.60 21.66 0.48
C GLY A 15 5.85 20.80 0.36
N LEU A 16 6.98 21.18 0.99
CA LEU A 16 8.28 20.51 0.81
C LEU A 16 8.85 19.91 2.09
N HIS A 17 8.00 19.30 2.92
CA HIS A 17 8.51 18.38 3.95
C HIS A 17 8.68 16.99 3.34
N ALA A 18 9.80 16.78 2.64
CA ALA A 18 10.24 15.43 2.33
C ALA A 18 10.55 14.74 3.67
N ASN A 19 9.79 13.71 4.03
CA ASN A 19 10.05 12.92 5.22
C ASN A 19 11.13 11.89 4.87
N PRO A 20 12.40 12.10 5.28
CA PRO A 20 13.54 11.31 4.79
C PRO A 20 13.42 9.82 5.15
N ILE A 21 12.72 9.51 6.25
CA ILE A 21 12.49 8.14 6.73
C ILE A 21 11.70 7.31 5.71
N LEU A 22 10.87 7.94 4.87
CA LEU A 22 10.05 7.23 3.89
C LEU A 22 10.85 6.79 2.65
N GLU A 23 12.03 7.37 2.43
CA GLU A 23 12.92 6.98 1.33
C GLU A 23 13.69 5.70 1.65
N ASP A 24 13.96 5.45 2.93
CA ASP A 24 14.67 4.27 3.41
C ASP A 24 13.96 2.95 3.06
N SER A 25 14.71 1.85 3.07
CA SER A 25 14.14 0.51 2.89
C SER A 25 13.28 0.13 4.11
N ALA A 26 12.33 -0.80 3.95
CA ALA A 26 11.52 -1.25 5.09
C ALA A 26 12.38 -1.80 6.25
N GLU A 27 13.49 -2.47 5.92
CA GLU A 27 14.45 -3.00 6.88
C GLU A 27 15.17 -1.90 7.66
N ASP A 28 15.58 -0.84 6.96
CA ASP A 28 16.25 0.31 7.57
C ASP A 28 15.30 1.11 8.46
N ILE A 29 14.04 1.26 8.04
CA ILE A 29 12.98 1.87 8.86
C ILE A 29 12.79 1.06 10.14
N LEU A 30 12.73 -0.28 10.05
CA LEU A 30 12.58 -1.16 11.22
C LEU A 30 13.75 -1.03 12.21
N ARG A 31 14.97 -0.84 11.71
CA ARG A 31 16.18 -0.70 12.53
C ARG A 31 16.32 0.69 13.16
N SER A 32 16.00 1.74 12.42
CA SER A 32 16.21 3.13 12.82
C SER A 32 15.04 3.72 13.61
N THR A 33 13.84 3.18 13.44
CA THR A 33 12.61 3.71 14.03
C THR A 33 12.17 2.89 15.25
N ARG A 34 11.75 3.58 16.31
CA ARG A 34 11.13 2.91 17.46
C ARG A 34 9.86 2.18 17.03
N LEU A 35 9.65 0.95 17.53
CA LEU A 35 8.46 0.14 17.22
C LEU A 35 7.13 0.91 17.35
N SER A 36 7.01 1.77 18.38
CA SER A 36 5.80 2.58 18.61
C SER A 36 5.52 3.64 17.53
N ARG A 37 6.53 4.02 16.73
CA ARG A 37 6.40 4.99 15.62
C ARG A 37 6.18 4.32 14.26
N ILE A 38 6.37 3.01 14.15
CA ILE A 38 6.16 2.30 12.88
C ILE A 38 4.72 2.46 12.37
N PRO A 39 3.65 2.40 13.21
CA PRO A 39 2.29 2.66 12.74
C PRO A 39 2.12 4.02 12.08
N SER A 40 2.74 5.08 12.62
CA SER A 40 2.70 6.41 12.00
C SER A 40 3.46 6.45 10.67
N VAL A 41 4.61 5.77 10.57
CA VAL A 41 5.36 5.67 9.31
C VAL A 41 4.55 4.94 8.25
N ILE A 42 3.86 3.86 8.61
CA ILE A 42 2.96 3.14 7.71
C ILE A 42 1.87 4.07 7.19
N VAL A 43 1.19 4.84 8.05
CA VAL A 43 0.15 5.80 7.62
C VAL A 43 0.73 6.84 6.65
N SER A 44 1.90 7.39 6.93
CA SER A 44 2.55 8.33 6.01
C SER A 44 2.93 7.71 4.66
N LEU A 45 3.31 6.44 4.62
CA LEU A 45 3.53 5.71 3.35
C LEU A 45 2.22 5.50 2.59
N GLU A 46 1.13 5.17 3.29
CA GLU A 46 -0.21 5.00 2.69
C GLU A 46 -0.70 6.31 2.06
N GLU A 47 -0.64 7.42 2.79
CA GLU A 47 -1.03 8.74 2.30
C GLU A 47 -0.18 9.17 1.10
N ARG A 48 1.14 8.97 1.17
CA ARG A 48 2.04 9.29 0.05
C ARG A 48 1.77 8.44 -1.19
N ALA A 49 1.46 7.15 -1.01
CA ALA A 49 1.07 6.28 -2.10
C ALA A 49 -0.21 6.77 -2.80
N ILE A 50 -1.22 7.23 -2.04
CA ILE A 50 -2.46 7.79 -2.60
C ILE A 50 -2.15 9.02 -3.46
N VAL A 51 -1.36 9.97 -2.94
CA VAL A 51 -0.95 11.17 -3.69
C VAL A 51 -0.19 10.81 -4.97
N LYS A 52 0.70 9.81 -4.91
CA LYS A 52 1.40 9.29 -6.09
C LYS A 52 0.46 8.61 -7.09
N MET A 53 -0.55 7.89 -6.63
CA MET A 53 -1.57 7.27 -7.49
C MET A 53 -2.45 8.29 -8.21
N GLU A 54 -2.74 9.42 -7.56
CA GLU A 54 -3.50 10.56 -8.12
C GLU A 54 -2.67 11.33 -9.15
N SER A 55 -1.37 11.52 -8.89
CA SER A 55 -0.43 12.13 -9.84
C SER A 55 0.07 11.18 -10.93
N ASN A 56 -0.46 9.96 -10.98
CA ASN A 56 -0.14 8.91 -11.96
C ASN A 56 1.32 8.39 -11.89
N ASP A 57 2.03 8.64 -10.79
CA ASP A 57 3.31 8.02 -10.48
C ASP A 57 3.10 6.63 -9.85
N LEU A 58 2.67 5.69 -10.68
CA LEU A 58 2.24 4.36 -10.23
C LEU A 58 3.38 3.47 -9.76
N LEU A 59 4.60 3.65 -10.29
CA LEU A 59 5.76 2.86 -9.88
C LEU A 59 6.21 3.25 -8.47
N SER A 60 6.33 4.54 -8.19
CA SER A 60 6.69 5.01 -6.86
C SER A 60 5.58 4.74 -5.83
N ALA A 61 4.31 4.80 -6.24
CA ALA A 61 3.19 4.41 -5.38
C ALA A 61 3.23 2.92 -5.02
N ARG A 62 3.61 2.06 -5.98
CA ARG A 62 3.80 0.62 -5.73
C ARG A 62 4.82 0.41 -4.62
N GLU A 63 5.97 1.07 -4.70
CA GLU A 63 7.05 0.93 -3.71
C GLU A 63 6.60 1.33 -2.30
N ASP A 64 5.89 2.45 -2.17
CA ASP A 64 5.36 2.90 -0.88
C ASP A 64 4.38 1.89 -0.27
N LEU A 65 3.47 1.34 -1.09
CA LEU A 65 2.54 0.30 -0.63
C LEU A 65 3.27 -0.99 -0.23
N LYS A 66 4.30 -1.40 -0.96
CA LYS A 66 5.12 -2.57 -0.61
C LYS A 66 5.81 -2.37 0.73
N LYS A 67 6.43 -1.20 0.95
CA LYS A 67 7.07 -0.84 2.23
C LYS A 67 6.04 -0.89 3.36
N ALA A 68 4.86 -0.29 3.17
CA ALA A 68 3.80 -0.30 4.18
C ALA A 68 3.35 -1.72 4.57
N ILE A 69 3.18 -2.62 3.58
CA ILE A 69 2.82 -4.03 3.80
C ILE A 69 3.92 -4.77 4.55
N GLN A 70 5.19 -4.60 4.15
CA GLN A 70 6.34 -5.22 4.83
C GLN A 70 6.44 -4.78 6.28
N LEU A 71 6.28 -3.48 6.55
CA LEU A 71 6.28 -2.94 7.91
C LEU A 71 5.12 -3.51 8.74
N LYS A 72 3.90 -3.60 8.19
CA LYS A 72 2.77 -4.26 8.90
C LYS A 72 3.07 -5.72 9.20
N HIS A 73 3.71 -6.44 8.29
CA HIS A 73 4.10 -7.83 8.53
C HIS A 73 5.11 -7.92 9.68
N ALA A 74 6.16 -7.09 9.65
CA ALA A 74 7.23 -7.10 10.65
C ALA A 74 6.75 -6.76 12.07
N ILE A 75 5.73 -5.90 12.22
CA ILE A 75 5.14 -5.58 13.52
C ILE A 75 4.02 -6.55 13.95
N GLY A 76 3.85 -7.68 13.25
CA GLY A 76 2.86 -8.70 13.59
C GLY A 76 1.42 -8.38 13.17
N MET A 77 1.21 -7.35 12.35
CA MET A 77 -0.11 -6.92 11.86
C MET A 77 -0.47 -7.52 10.49
N LYS A 78 0.11 -8.67 10.12
CA LYS A 78 -0.13 -9.34 8.82
C LYS A 78 -1.58 -9.77 8.62
N GLU A 79 -2.26 -10.22 9.67
CA GLU A 79 -3.67 -10.62 9.64
C GLU A 79 -4.58 -9.50 10.20
N SER A 80 -4.35 -8.25 9.79
CA SER A 80 -5.18 -7.11 10.21
C SER A 80 -6.05 -6.59 9.07
N GLU A 81 -7.16 -5.94 9.42
CA GLU A 81 -8.01 -5.24 8.45
C GLU A 81 -7.21 -4.20 7.64
N GLY A 82 -6.33 -3.44 8.32
CA GLY A 82 -5.47 -2.47 7.66
C GLY A 82 -4.54 -3.11 6.62
N ASN A 83 -4.00 -4.30 6.89
CA ASN A 83 -3.19 -5.01 5.90
C ASN A 83 -4.03 -5.54 4.73
N ALA A 84 -5.24 -6.03 5.00
CA ALA A 84 -6.16 -6.45 3.93
C ALA A 84 -6.55 -5.28 3.01
N SER A 85 -6.78 -4.08 3.58
CA SER A 85 -7.01 -2.86 2.81
C SER A 85 -5.82 -2.51 1.93
N LEU A 86 -4.59 -2.55 2.47
CA LEU A 86 -3.37 -2.31 1.68
C LEU A 86 -3.20 -3.29 0.53
N LEU A 87 -3.46 -4.58 0.77
CA LEU A 87 -3.40 -5.62 -0.26
C LEU A 87 -4.43 -5.39 -1.37
N LEU A 88 -5.61 -4.86 -1.05
CA LEU A 88 -6.57 -4.43 -2.09
C LEU A 88 -6.08 -3.20 -2.85
N GLN A 89 -5.47 -2.22 -2.19
CA GLN A 89 -4.96 -1.02 -2.85
C GLN A 89 -3.84 -1.38 -3.84
N ILE A 90 -2.86 -2.19 -3.42
CA ILE A 90 -1.79 -2.64 -4.32
C ILE A 90 -2.34 -3.52 -5.44
N SER A 91 -3.35 -4.36 -5.19
CA SER A 91 -4.03 -5.13 -6.24
C SER A 91 -4.62 -4.25 -7.35
N LYS A 92 -5.31 -3.17 -6.97
CA LYS A 92 -5.86 -2.18 -7.91
C LYS A 92 -4.75 -1.46 -8.67
N LEU A 93 -3.66 -1.09 -7.99
CA LEU A 93 -2.51 -0.45 -8.61
C LEU A 93 -1.82 -1.38 -9.63
N GLU A 94 -1.60 -2.65 -9.30
CA GLU A 94 -1.02 -3.63 -10.23
C GLU A 94 -1.92 -3.85 -11.45
N SER A 95 -3.24 -3.85 -11.26
CA SER A 95 -4.21 -3.91 -12.36
C SER A 95 -4.06 -2.72 -13.31
N ARG A 96 -3.87 -1.50 -12.77
CA ARG A 96 -3.60 -0.29 -13.57
C ARG A 96 -2.29 -0.37 -14.34
N LEU A 97 -1.28 -1.07 -13.79
CA LEU A 97 0.03 -1.28 -14.41
C LEU A 97 0.05 -2.44 -15.42
N GLY A 98 -1.07 -3.16 -15.60
CA GLY A 98 -1.17 -4.31 -16.51
C GLY A 98 -0.72 -5.64 -15.91
N ASN A 99 -0.30 -5.65 -14.65
CA ASN A 99 0.20 -6.83 -13.93
C ASN A 99 -0.95 -7.64 -13.33
N ARG A 100 -1.68 -8.34 -14.20
CA ARG A 100 -2.91 -9.07 -13.84
C ARG A 100 -2.66 -10.22 -12.87
N CYS A 101 -1.54 -10.93 -12.99
CA CYS A 101 -1.19 -12.05 -12.12
C CYS A 101 -1.01 -11.59 -10.67
N GLU A 102 -0.16 -10.58 -10.46
CA GLU A 102 0.15 -10.01 -9.15
C GLU A 102 -1.10 -9.36 -8.54
N ALA A 103 -1.87 -8.62 -9.34
CA ALA A 103 -3.13 -8.03 -8.91
C ALA A 103 -4.08 -9.08 -8.32
N ASN A 104 -4.29 -10.20 -9.03
CA ASN A 104 -5.14 -11.28 -8.56
C ASN A 104 -4.60 -11.91 -7.26
N GLN A 105 -3.29 -12.13 -7.17
CA GLN A 105 -2.68 -12.71 -5.97
C GLN A 105 -2.89 -11.82 -4.74
N TYR A 106 -2.65 -10.50 -4.83
CA TYR A 106 -2.91 -9.59 -3.71
C TYR A 106 -4.40 -9.53 -3.34
N SER A 107 -5.30 -9.56 -4.34
CA SER A 107 -6.75 -9.59 -4.09
C SER A 107 -7.17 -10.86 -3.33
N HIS A 108 -6.65 -12.02 -3.72
CA HIS A 108 -6.92 -13.28 -3.04
C HIS A 108 -6.38 -13.30 -1.61
N LEU A 109 -5.19 -12.75 -1.38
CA LEU A 109 -4.60 -12.62 -0.05
C LEU A 109 -5.43 -11.70 0.84
N ALA A 110 -5.84 -10.53 0.34
CA ALA A 110 -6.71 -9.61 1.06
C ALA A 110 -8.02 -10.27 1.47
N LYS A 111 -8.66 -11.00 0.53
CA LYS A 111 -9.90 -11.74 0.80
C LYS A 111 -9.71 -12.81 1.86
N ARG A 112 -8.61 -13.56 1.80
CA ARG A 112 -8.31 -14.60 2.79
C ARG A 112 -8.18 -14.01 4.20
N ILE A 113 -7.46 -12.89 4.33
CA ILE A 113 -7.31 -12.20 5.62
C ILE A 113 -8.67 -11.71 6.10
N ALA A 114 -9.44 -11.03 5.24
CA ALA A 114 -10.77 -10.51 5.58
C ALA A 114 -11.74 -11.58 6.08
N LEU A 115 -11.75 -12.74 5.40
CA LEU A 115 -12.55 -13.89 5.82
C LEU A 115 -12.09 -14.44 7.18
N ARG A 116 -10.79 -14.47 7.45
CA ARG A 116 -10.24 -14.97 8.72
C ARG A 116 -10.57 -14.05 9.90
N ILE A 117 -10.52 -12.74 9.70
CA ILE A 117 -10.83 -11.75 10.73
C ILE A 117 -12.34 -11.45 10.85
N GLY A 118 -13.17 -11.98 9.94
CA GLY A 118 -14.61 -11.81 9.96
C GLY A 118 -15.10 -10.40 9.57
N VAL A 119 -14.26 -9.61 8.90
CA VAL A 119 -14.66 -8.28 8.42
C VAL A 119 -15.14 -8.35 6.98
N ASN A 120 -16.28 -7.72 6.72
CA ASN A 120 -16.69 -7.42 5.35
C ASN A 120 -15.98 -6.14 4.93
N LEU A 121 -14.91 -6.26 4.14
CA LEU A 121 -14.28 -5.12 3.46
C LEU A 121 -15.38 -4.42 2.64
N GLY A 122 -15.92 -3.33 3.19
CA GLY A 122 -17.20 -2.75 2.77
C GLY A 122 -17.31 -2.60 1.26
N ALA A 123 -18.36 -3.19 0.69
CA ALA A 123 -18.90 -2.83 -0.62
C ALA A 123 -17.93 -2.86 -1.83
N VAL A 124 -17.01 -3.81 -1.91
CA VAL A 124 -16.61 -4.32 -3.23
C VAL A 124 -17.57 -5.46 -3.54
N ALA A 125 -18.62 -5.18 -4.31
CA ALA A 125 -19.44 -6.21 -4.91
C ALA A 125 -18.53 -7.05 -5.83
N PHE A 126 -17.94 -8.09 -5.27
CA PHE A 126 -17.39 -9.18 -6.06
C PHE A 126 -18.59 -9.94 -6.62
N GLU A 127 -19.26 -9.38 -7.63
CA GLU A 127 -20.21 -10.09 -8.47
C GLU A 127 -19.44 -11.14 -9.27
N ARG A 128 -19.11 -12.24 -8.60
CA ARG A 128 -18.90 -13.54 -9.21
C ARG A 128 -19.11 -14.57 -8.12
N PRO A 129 -20.05 -15.51 -8.29
CA PRO A 129 -20.22 -16.60 -7.35
C PRO A 129 -18.88 -17.29 -7.15
N VAL A 130 -18.59 -17.62 -5.90
CA VAL A 130 -17.43 -18.39 -5.48
C VAL A 130 -17.53 -19.77 -6.11
N VAL A 131 -17.03 -19.91 -7.34
CA VAL A 131 -16.49 -21.18 -7.79
C VAL A 131 -15.16 -21.31 -7.06
N PRO A 132 -14.90 -22.39 -6.31
CA PRO A 132 -13.58 -22.65 -5.76
C PRO A 132 -12.68 -23.04 -6.93
N ASP A 133 -12.28 -22.06 -7.73
CA ASP A 133 -11.32 -22.27 -8.78
C ASP A 133 -9.94 -22.28 -8.14
N ASN A 134 -9.54 -23.46 -7.68
CA ASN A 134 -8.17 -23.77 -7.26
C ASN A 134 -7.19 -23.78 -8.46
N ARG A 135 -7.62 -23.39 -9.66
CA ARG A 135 -6.72 -23.22 -10.79
C ARG A 135 -5.94 -21.92 -10.57
N LYS A 136 -4.67 -22.06 -10.17
CA LYS A 136 -3.66 -21.04 -10.46
C LYS A 136 -3.83 -20.69 -11.95
N PRO A 137 -4.05 -19.41 -12.32
CA PRO A 137 -3.99 -19.03 -13.73
C PRO A 137 -2.63 -19.50 -14.27
N ASP A 138 -2.66 -20.40 -15.27
CA ASP A 138 -1.47 -21.03 -15.83
C ASP A 138 -0.43 -19.94 -16.18
N GLY A 139 0.78 -20.08 -15.64
CA GLY A 139 1.90 -19.17 -15.89
C GLY A 139 2.10 -18.01 -14.91
N CYS A 140 1.25 -17.82 -13.89
CA CYS A 140 1.49 -16.78 -12.88
C CYS A 140 2.48 -17.24 -11.80
N VAL A 141 3.64 -16.57 -11.71
CA VAL A 141 4.64 -16.76 -10.65
C VAL A 141 4.12 -16.14 -9.34
N GLU A 142 4.32 -16.81 -8.20
CA GLU A 142 3.97 -16.26 -6.89
C GLU A 142 4.78 -15.00 -6.56
N VAL A 143 4.13 -14.01 -5.94
CA VAL A 143 4.81 -12.80 -5.45
C VAL A 143 5.93 -13.20 -4.47
N SER A 144 7.18 -13.10 -4.93
CA SER A 144 8.35 -13.61 -4.22
C SER A 144 8.73 -12.81 -2.98
N TRP A 145 8.39 -11.52 -2.95
CA TRP A 145 8.80 -10.58 -1.89
C TRP A 145 7.84 -10.58 -0.68
N LEU A 146 6.72 -11.30 -0.76
CA LEU A 146 5.73 -11.43 0.34
C LEU A 146 5.89 -12.74 1.13
N LYS A 147 6.95 -13.51 0.89
CA LYS A 147 7.23 -14.75 1.63
C LYS A 147 7.74 -14.42 3.04
N GLU A 148 7.24 -15.19 4.01
CA GLU A 148 7.59 -15.16 5.44
C GLU A 148 9.09 -15.17 5.71
#